data_AF-A0A2I0T9M2-F1
#
_entry.id   AF-A0A2I0T9M2-F1
#
_cell.length_a   1.000
_cell.length_b   1.000
_cell.length_c   1.000
_cell.angle_alpha   90.00
_cell.angle_beta   90.00
_cell.angle_gamma   90.00
#
_symmetry.space_group_name_H-M   'P 1'
#
loop_
_entity.id
_entity.type
_entity.pdbx_description
1 polymer ?
#
loop_
_entity_poly.entity_id
_entity_poly.type
_entity_poly.pdbx_seq_one_letter_code
_entity_poly.pdbx_strand_id
1 'polypeptide(L)'
;MSQCVLICSNNQEAKRTVAEIAQVMGFTPVDMGCMASACEIENIPLRLLPAWKIPTFLALGLFLCFFTYNLVRQVIHPYIREQKNKFYKIPIEVVNTTLPCVAYVMLSLVYLPGVLAACSQLYYGTKYRRFPDWLDQWLQHRKQIGLLSFFCAALHAVYSLCLPMRRSHRYQLIETAVKQEFSKMMVKNWS
;
A
#
# COMPACT_ATOMS: atom_id res chain seq x y z
N MET A 1 19.78 19.08 -1.63
CA MET A 1 19.59 17.99 -0.65
C MET A 1 20.77 18.05 0.30
N SER A 2 20.59 18.60 1.50
CA SER A 2 21.64 18.66 2.52
C SER A 2 21.92 17.25 3.05
N GLN A 3 23.15 16.78 2.93
CA GLN A 3 23.59 15.55 3.60
C GLN A 3 23.77 15.88 5.09
N CYS A 4 22.99 15.24 5.94
CA CYS A 4 23.09 15.41 7.40
C CYS A 4 24.13 14.46 7.97
N VAL A 5 24.97 14.96 8.89
CA VAL A 5 25.95 14.14 9.63
C VAL A 5 25.49 14.05 11.08
N LEU A 6 25.23 12.83 11.53
CA LEU A 6 24.80 12.54 12.90
C LEU A 6 26.02 12.52 13.83
N ILE A 7 26.02 13.34 14.86
CA ILE A 7 27.13 13.46 15.82
C ILE A 7 26.62 13.13 17.22
N CYS A 8 27.33 12.25 17.94
CA CYS A 8 27.10 11.96 19.35
C CYS A 8 28.44 11.97 20.12
N SER A 9 28.47 12.60 21.29
CA SER A 9 29.66 12.61 22.17
C SER A 9 29.27 13.08 23.57
N ASN A 10 29.99 12.64 24.59
CA ASN A 10 29.84 13.09 25.98
C ASN A 10 30.62 14.37 26.28
N ASN A 11 31.58 14.75 25.42
CA ASN A 11 32.31 16.01 25.53
C ASN A 11 31.72 17.04 24.58
N GLN A 12 31.20 18.13 25.16
CA GLN A 12 30.54 19.21 24.41
C GLN A 12 31.51 19.99 23.52
N GLU A 13 32.77 20.14 23.93
CA GLU A 13 33.80 20.84 23.17
C GLU A 13 34.18 20.05 21.92
N ALA A 14 34.47 18.75 22.07
CA ALA A 14 34.74 17.86 20.95
C ALA A 14 33.57 17.79 19.95
N LYS A 15 32.32 17.81 20.45
CA LYS A 15 31.13 17.81 19.62
C LYS A 15 31.03 19.07 18.75
N ARG A 16 31.32 20.24 19.31
CA ARG A 16 31.31 21.52 18.59
C ARG A 16 32.38 21.56 17.50
N THR A 17 33.60 21.12 17.81
CA THR A 17 34.70 21.05 16.83
C THR A 17 34.32 20.16 15.64
N VAL A 18 33.76 18.96 15.88
CA VAL A 18 33.34 18.06 14.79
C VAL A 18 32.16 18.63 14.00
N ALA A 19 31.23 19.33 14.66
CA ALA A 19 30.11 19.99 13.99
C ALA A 19 30.58 21.14 13.07
N GLU A 20 31.55 21.95 13.51
CA GLU A 20 32.16 23.00 12.69
C GLU A 20 32.88 22.40 11.47
N ILE A 21 33.66 21.34 11.66
CA ILE A 21 34.32 20.62 10.56
C ILE A 21 33.28 20.10 9.55
N ALA A 22 32.18 19.51 10.03
CA ALA A 22 31.09 19.04 9.17
C ALA A 22 30.43 20.18 8.38
N GLN A 23 30.22 21.34 9.01
CA GLN A 23 29.68 22.53 8.33
C GLN A 23 30.63 23.08 7.27
N VAL A 24 31.93 23.13 7.55
CA VAL A 24 32.96 23.56 6.58
C VAL A 24 32.99 22.64 5.37
N MET A 25 32.76 21.34 5.58
CA MET A 25 32.64 20.35 4.50
C MET A 25 31.29 20.41 3.74
N GLY A 26 30.39 21.33 4.09
CA GLY A 26 29.09 21.50 3.42
C GLY A 26 27.98 20.55 3.93
N PHE A 27 28.23 19.83 5.02
CA PHE A 27 27.23 18.99 5.67
C PHE A 27 26.46 19.75 6.74
N THR A 28 25.24 19.31 7.04
CA THR A 28 24.46 19.84 8.17
C THR A 28 24.65 18.94 9.39
N PRO A 29 25.38 19.35 10.45
CA PRO A 29 25.53 18.54 11.64
C PRO A 29 24.21 18.44 12.40
N VAL A 30 23.87 17.23 12.86
CA VAL A 30 22.69 16.93 13.67
C VAL A 30 23.17 16.28 14.96
N ASP A 31 22.97 16.96 16.09
CA ASP A 31 23.33 16.45 17.40
C ASP A 31 22.31 15.41 17.88
N MET A 32 22.79 14.19 18.13
CA MET A 32 22.00 13.04 18.62
C MET A 32 22.18 12.80 20.13
N GLY A 33 22.86 13.72 20.84
CA GLY A 33 23.02 13.69 22.29
C GLY A 33 24.28 12.97 22.77
N CYS A 34 24.13 12.16 23.82
CA CYS A 34 25.24 11.46 24.47
C CYS A 34 25.76 10.28 23.64
N MET A 35 26.94 9.77 23.98
CA MET A 35 27.58 8.63 23.30
C MET A 35 26.75 7.34 23.35
N ALA A 36 25.79 7.22 24.28
CA ALA A 36 24.83 6.11 24.30
C ALA A 36 24.00 6.00 23.00
N SER A 37 23.78 7.12 22.30
CA SER A 37 23.10 7.16 21.00
C SER A 37 23.95 6.62 19.85
N ALA A 38 25.26 6.34 20.05
CA ALA A 38 26.16 5.84 19.02
C ALA A 38 25.70 4.48 18.46
N CYS A 39 25.24 3.58 19.33
CA CYS A 39 24.70 2.28 18.91
C CYS A 39 23.47 2.44 18.01
N GLU A 40 22.63 3.44 18.27
CA GLU A 40 21.49 3.74 17.40
C GLU A 40 21.97 4.28 16.05
N ILE A 41 22.94 5.20 16.04
CA ILE A 41 23.53 5.79 14.83
C ILE A 41 24.19 4.73 13.94
N GLU A 42 24.95 3.80 14.52
CA GLU A 42 25.58 2.70 13.79
C GLU A 42 24.55 1.77 13.12
N ASN A 43 23.38 1.62 13.75
CA ASN A 43 22.30 0.80 13.22
C ASN A 43 21.46 1.50 12.13
N ILE A 44 21.54 2.84 12.00
CA ILE A 44 20.78 3.60 10.98
C ILE A 44 21.13 3.18 9.54
N PRO A 45 22.40 3.14 9.10
CA PRO A 45 22.75 2.75 7.73
C PRO A 45 22.48 1.26 7.45
N LEU A 46 22.61 0.40 8.47
CA LEU A 46 22.34 -1.05 8.36
C LEU A 46 20.85 -1.37 8.26
N ARG A 47 20.00 -0.49 8.79
CA ARG A 47 18.54 -0.57 8.71
C ARG A 47 18.05 -0.06 7.35
N LEU A 48 18.32 -0.83 6.29
CA LEU A 48 17.62 -0.71 5.01
C LEU A 48 16.13 -1.08 5.21
N LEU A 49 15.34 -0.06 5.54
CA LEU A 49 13.87 -0.10 5.58
C LEU A 49 13.27 -1.14 6.56
N PRO A 50 13.73 -1.26 7.82
CA PRO A 50 13.21 -2.25 8.76
C PRO A 50 11.72 -2.10 8.98
N ALA A 51 11.23 -0.85 9.00
CA ALA A 51 9.84 -0.57 9.23
C ALA A 51 8.96 -0.93 8.01
N TRP A 52 9.51 -1.07 6.81
CA TRP A 52 8.72 -1.40 5.61
C TRP A 52 8.45 -2.89 5.44
N LYS A 53 9.30 -3.75 6.02
CA LYS A 53 9.19 -5.21 5.84
C LYS A 53 7.80 -5.71 6.23
N ILE A 54 7.32 -5.34 7.41
CA ILE A 54 6.04 -5.81 7.95
C ILE A 54 4.85 -5.32 7.10
N PRO A 55 4.68 -4.01 6.82
CA PRO A 55 3.64 -3.52 5.92
C PRO A 55 3.68 -4.15 4.53
N THR A 56 4.87 -4.32 3.96
CA THR A 56 5.04 -4.90 2.62
C THR A 56 4.65 -6.38 2.59
N PHE A 57 5.08 -7.19 3.57
CA PHE A 57 4.65 -8.59 3.66
C PHE A 57 3.15 -8.72 3.87
N LEU A 58 2.55 -7.88 4.71
CA LEU A 58 1.10 -7.86 4.94
C LEU A 58 0.34 -7.55 3.65
N ALA A 59 0.74 -6.50 2.93
CA ALA A 59 0.11 -6.13 1.67
C ALA A 59 0.30 -7.17 0.58
N LEU A 60 1.49 -7.76 0.49
CA LEU A 60 1.78 -8.85 -0.45
C LEU A 60 0.92 -10.08 -0.15
N GLY A 61 0.77 -10.44 1.13
CA GLY A 61 -0.08 -11.54 1.57
C GLY A 61 -1.56 -11.30 1.26
N LEU A 62 -2.07 -10.10 1.53
CA LEU A 62 -3.44 -9.70 1.16
C LEU A 62 -3.63 -9.74 -0.36
N PHE A 63 -2.69 -9.20 -1.12
CA PHE A 63 -2.73 -9.24 -2.58
C PHE A 63 -2.77 -10.68 -3.11
N LEU A 64 -1.87 -11.55 -2.65
CA LEU A 64 -1.83 -12.96 -3.04
C LEU A 64 -3.12 -13.70 -2.68
N CYS A 65 -3.64 -13.49 -1.47
CA CYS A 65 -4.87 -14.14 -1.03
C CYS A 65 -6.07 -13.73 -1.89
N PHE A 66 -6.29 -12.43 -2.10
CA PHE A 66 -7.37 -11.94 -2.95
C PHE A 66 -7.19 -12.33 -4.41
N PHE A 67 -5.95 -12.34 -4.91
CA PHE A 67 -5.62 -12.77 -6.27
C PHE A 67 -5.94 -14.25 -6.47
N THR A 68 -5.49 -15.14 -5.58
CA THR A 68 -5.78 -16.58 -5.65
C THR A 68 -7.28 -16.85 -5.49
N TYR A 69 -7.97 -16.17 -4.57
CA TYR A 69 -9.42 -16.33 -4.41
C TYR A 69 -10.19 -15.94 -5.68
N ASN A 70 -9.86 -14.79 -6.29
CA ASN A 70 -10.50 -14.37 -7.52
C ASN A 70 -10.12 -15.26 -8.72
N LEU A 71 -8.88 -15.78 -8.77
CA LEU A 71 -8.48 -16.80 -9.75
C LEU A 71 -9.36 -18.04 -9.63
N VAL A 72 -9.53 -18.59 -8.43
CA VAL A 72 -10.36 -19.78 -8.22
C VAL A 72 -11.82 -19.49 -8.65
N ARG A 73 -12.39 -18.36 -8.24
CA ARG A 73 -13.79 -18.04 -8.54
C ARG A 73 -14.02 -17.72 -10.03
N GLN A 74 -13.13 -16.95 -10.67
CA GLN A 74 -13.34 -16.50 -12.05
C GLN A 74 -12.77 -17.45 -13.11
N VAL A 75 -11.86 -18.35 -12.74
CA VAL A 75 -11.21 -19.27 -13.68
C VAL A 75 -11.69 -20.69 -13.45
N ILE A 76 -11.52 -21.22 -12.24
CA ILE A 76 -11.79 -22.64 -11.96
C ILE A 76 -13.29 -22.94 -12.05
N HIS A 77 -14.13 -22.08 -11.47
CA HIS A 77 -15.58 -22.29 -11.47
C HIS A 77 -16.20 -22.31 -12.90
N PRO A 78 -15.96 -21.32 -13.79
CA PRO A 78 -16.47 -21.38 -15.16
C PRO A 78 -15.72 -22.37 -16.07
N TYR A 79 -14.45 -22.70 -15.78
CA TYR A 79 -13.73 -23.75 -16.50
C TYR A 79 -14.39 -25.12 -16.32
N ILE A 80 -14.79 -25.44 -15.08
CA ILE A 80 -15.51 -26.69 -14.76
C ILE A 80 -16.92 -26.68 -15.36
N ARG A 81 -17.58 -25.51 -15.45
CA ARG A 81 -19.01 -25.43 -15.80
C ARG A 81 -19.31 -25.19 -17.29
N GLU A 82 -18.44 -24.52 -18.04
CA GLU A 82 -18.73 -24.08 -19.42
C GLU A 82 -17.71 -24.52 -20.49
N GLN A 83 -16.58 -25.15 -20.14
CA GLN A 83 -15.50 -25.57 -21.07
C GLN A 83 -15.00 -24.49 -22.07
N LYS A 84 -15.30 -23.21 -21.85
CA LYS A 84 -14.83 -22.10 -22.70
C LYS A 84 -13.55 -21.50 -22.14
N ASN A 85 -12.43 -21.72 -22.83
CA ASN A 85 -11.12 -21.15 -22.51
C ASN A 85 -11.07 -19.62 -22.69
N LYS A 86 -11.55 -18.85 -21.71
CA LYS A 86 -11.41 -17.38 -21.63
C LYS A 86 -10.13 -16.96 -20.88
N PHE A 87 -9.04 -17.71 -21.05
CA PHE A 87 -7.80 -17.54 -20.29
C PHE A 87 -7.14 -16.16 -20.42
N TYR A 88 -7.37 -15.45 -21.52
CA TYR A 88 -6.75 -14.16 -21.81
C TYR A 88 -7.40 -12.95 -21.10
N LYS A 89 -8.58 -13.11 -20.50
CA LYS A 89 -9.25 -12.04 -19.70
C LYS A 89 -8.89 -12.06 -18.23
N ILE A 90 -8.37 -13.20 -17.75
CA ILE A 90 -8.12 -13.50 -16.34
C ILE A 90 -7.20 -12.48 -15.67
N PRO A 91 -5.99 -12.15 -16.19
CA PRO A 91 -5.06 -11.32 -15.44
C PRO A 91 -5.50 -9.86 -15.35
N ILE A 92 -6.44 -9.41 -16.18
CA ILE A 92 -6.80 -7.99 -16.26
C ILE A 92 -8.11 -7.73 -15.54
N GLU A 93 -9.11 -8.60 -15.71
CA GLU A 93 -10.42 -8.46 -15.07
C GLU A 93 -10.34 -8.83 -13.57
N VAL A 94 -9.58 -9.88 -13.22
CA VAL A 94 -9.30 -10.25 -11.83
C VAL A 94 -8.48 -9.15 -11.14
N VAL A 95 -7.38 -8.72 -11.75
CA VAL A 95 -6.50 -7.70 -11.15
C VAL A 95 -7.26 -6.39 -10.93
N ASN A 96 -8.05 -5.95 -11.91
CA ASN A 96 -8.81 -4.72 -11.79
C ASN A 96 -9.91 -4.77 -10.72
N THR A 97 -10.41 -5.95 -10.38
CA THR A 97 -11.38 -6.13 -9.28
C THR A 97 -10.67 -6.27 -7.93
N THR A 98 -9.50 -6.89 -7.89
CA THR A 98 -8.70 -7.06 -6.66
C THR A 98 -8.00 -5.80 -6.20
N LEU A 99 -7.52 -4.95 -7.12
CA LEU A 99 -6.83 -3.71 -6.79
C LEU A 99 -7.63 -2.75 -5.90
N PRO A 100 -8.90 -2.40 -6.20
CA PRO A 100 -9.69 -1.53 -5.34
C PRO A 100 -10.02 -2.20 -4.00
N CYS A 101 -10.19 -3.54 -3.98
CA CYS A 101 -10.47 -4.28 -2.75
C CYS A 101 -9.24 -4.26 -1.81
N VAL A 102 -8.03 -4.50 -2.34
CA VAL A 102 -6.78 -4.42 -1.58
C VAL A 102 -6.51 -2.98 -1.11
N ALA A 103 -6.74 -1.98 -1.97
CA ALA A 103 -6.62 -0.57 -1.60
C ALA A 103 -7.58 -0.18 -0.47
N TYR A 104 -8.84 -0.63 -0.54
CA TYR A 104 -9.84 -0.37 0.49
C TYR A 104 -9.46 -1.02 1.83
N VAL A 105 -9.05 -2.30 1.82
CA VAL A 105 -8.63 -3.01 3.04
C VAL A 105 -7.40 -2.37 3.66
N MET A 106 -6.41 -1.98 2.84
CA MET A 106 -5.23 -1.23 3.29
C MET A 106 -5.61 0.10 3.92
N LEU A 107 -6.55 0.84 3.32
CA LEU A 107 -7.05 2.09 3.87
C LEU A 107 -7.74 1.87 5.22
N SER A 108 -8.60 0.86 5.33
CA SER A 108 -9.23 0.50 6.61
C SER A 108 -8.20 0.18 7.69
N LEU A 109 -7.13 -0.57 7.36
CA LEU A 109 -6.01 -0.87 8.27
C LEU A 109 -5.22 0.38 8.72
N VAL A 110 -5.25 1.48 7.96
CA VAL A 110 -4.63 2.76 8.37
C VAL A 110 -5.46 3.50 9.43
N TYR A 111 -6.79 3.38 9.37
CA TYR A 111 -7.70 4.09 10.28
C TYR A 111 -8.06 3.27 11.53
N LEU A 112 -8.11 1.93 11.43
CA LEU A 112 -8.45 1.03 12.54
C LEU A 112 -7.62 1.26 13.83
N PRO A 113 -6.28 1.37 13.79
CA PRO A 113 -5.50 1.54 15.01
C PRO A 113 -5.77 2.88 15.70
N GLY A 114 -6.14 3.91 14.94
CA GLY A 114 -6.53 5.21 15.49
C GLY A 114 -7.85 5.13 16.27
N VAL A 115 -8.83 4.40 15.74
CA VAL A 115 -10.11 4.17 16.43
C VAL A 115 -9.90 3.29 17.67
N LEU A 116 -9.11 2.21 17.56
CA LEU A 116 -8.78 1.36 18.70
C LEU A 116 -8.03 2.11 19.81
N ALA A 117 -7.12 3.02 19.44
CA ALA A 117 -6.44 3.89 20.39
C ALA A 117 -7.42 4.82 21.10
N ALA A 118 -8.37 5.43 20.37
CA ALA A 118 -9.40 6.28 20.96
C ALA A 118 -10.36 5.51 21.87
N CYS A 119 -10.83 4.33 21.46
CA CYS A 119 -11.65 3.45 22.29
C CYS A 119 -10.92 3.02 23.56
N SER A 120 -9.63 2.69 23.45
CA SER A 120 -8.79 2.32 24.60
C SER A 120 -8.60 3.51 25.55
N GLN A 121 -8.35 4.70 25.01
CA GLN A 121 -8.23 5.94 25.81
C GLN A 121 -9.54 6.25 26.56
N LEU A 122 -10.70 6.04 25.93
CA LEU A 122 -12.00 6.25 26.55
C LEU A 122 -12.30 5.19 27.62
N TYR A 123 -12.00 3.92 27.34
CA TYR A 123 -12.21 2.81 28.28
C TYR A 123 -11.37 2.96 29.55
N TYR A 124 -10.12 3.39 29.44
CA TYR A 124 -9.23 3.58 30.59
C TYR A 124 -9.29 4.97 31.23
N GLY A 125 -10.00 5.94 30.61
CA GLY A 125 -10.22 7.28 31.15
C GLY A 125 -8.96 8.12 31.36
N THR A 126 -7.77 7.65 30.95
CA THR A 126 -6.49 8.33 31.18
C THR A 126 -5.60 8.24 29.93
N LYS A 127 -4.97 9.36 29.56
CA LYS A 127 -4.05 9.45 28.41
C LYS A 127 -2.68 8.83 28.69
N TYR A 128 -2.34 8.63 29.96
CA TYR A 128 -1.00 8.26 30.41
C TYR A 128 -0.72 6.76 30.40
N ARG A 129 -1.74 5.93 30.16
CA ARG A 129 -1.55 4.47 30.11
C ARG A 129 -0.90 4.09 28.78
N ARG A 130 0.23 3.39 28.88
CA ARG A 130 0.97 2.90 27.71
C ARG A 130 0.07 1.93 26.93
N PHE A 131 -0.05 2.15 25.62
CA PHE A 131 -0.74 1.22 24.73
C PHE A 131 -0.05 -0.14 24.75
N PRO A 132 -0.77 -1.23 24.48
CA PRO A 132 -0.13 -2.53 24.31
C PRO A 132 0.86 -2.47 23.14
N ASP A 133 1.98 -3.17 23.26
CA ASP A 133 3.12 -3.04 22.34
C ASP A 133 2.75 -3.31 20.87
N TRP A 134 1.77 -4.19 20.61
CA TRP A 134 1.27 -4.46 19.26
C TRP A 134 0.55 -3.26 18.62
N LEU A 135 -0.17 -2.47 19.42
CA LEU A 135 -0.90 -1.30 18.93
C LEU A 135 0.07 -0.13 18.68
N ASP A 136 1.06 0.03 19.54
CA ASP A 136 2.11 1.04 19.38
C ASP A 136 2.96 0.78 18.13
N GLN A 137 3.37 -0.48 17.91
CA GLN A 137 4.04 -0.88 16.66
C GLN A 137 3.16 -0.62 15.43
N TRP A 138 1.86 -0.94 15.49
CA TRP A 138 0.95 -0.67 14.38
C TRP A 138 0.78 0.84 14.10
N LEU A 139 0.69 1.67 15.14
CA LEU A 139 0.66 3.13 15.01
C LEU A 139 1.94 3.68 14.35
N GLN A 140 3.11 3.14 14.68
CA GLN A 140 4.38 3.52 14.05
C GLN A 140 4.40 3.17 12.55
N HIS A 141 3.80 2.05 12.15
CA HIS A 141 3.70 1.61 10.75
C HIS A 141 2.61 2.34 9.93
N ARG A 142 1.74 3.14 10.56
CA ARG A 142 0.60 3.82 9.89
C ARG A 142 1.01 4.61 8.64
N LYS A 143 2.15 5.33 8.70
CA LYS A 143 2.66 6.13 7.58
C LYS A 143 2.99 5.26 6.35
N GLN A 144 3.50 4.06 6.58
CA GLN A 144 3.94 3.14 5.53
C GLN A 144 2.75 2.41 4.89
N ILE A 145 1.80 1.96 5.71
CA ILE A 145 0.54 1.37 5.23
C ILE A 145 -0.24 2.42 4.42
N GLY A 146 -0.25 3.69 4.86
CA GLY A 146 -0.86 4.80 4.13
C GLY A 146 -0.22 5.04 2.76
N LEU A 147 1.10 5.08 2.68
CA LEU A 147 1.79 5.25 1.39
C LEU A 147 1.53 4.07 0.45
N LEU A 148 1.50 2.85 0.99
CA LEU A 148 1.24 1.64 0.23
C LEU A 148 -0.21 1.60 -0.28
N SER A 149 -1.18 2.02 0.55
CA SER A 149 -2.57 2.19 0.14
C SER A 149 -2.70 3.21 -0.99
N PHE A 150 -2.00 4.35 -0.90
CA PHE A 150 -1.99 5.37 -1.94
C PHE A 150 -1.40 4.81 -3.25
N PHE A 151 -0.30 4.06 -3.17
CA PHE A 151 0.29 3.40 -4.33
C PHE A 151 -0.68 2.39 -4.97
N CYS A 152 -1.37 1.57 -4.18
CA CYS A 152 -2.40 0.67 -4.68
C CYS A 152 -3.57 1.42 -5.36
N ALA A 153 -4.01 2.54 -4.80
CA ALA A 153 -5.05 3.38 -5.40
C ALA A 153 -4.60 4.04 -6.71
N ALA A 154 -3.35 4.52 -6.77
CA ALA A 154 -2.77 5.07 -7.99
C ALA A 154 -2.66 3.99 -9.08
N LEU A 155 -2.21 2.78 -8.73
CA LEU A 155 -2.23 1.64 -9.64
C LEU A 155 -3.66 1.34 -10.12
N HIS A 156 -4.65 1.30 -9.22
CA HIS A 156 -6.05 1.09 -9.59
C HIS A 156 -6.55 2.16 -10.59
N ALA A 157 -6.21 3.44 -10.39
CA ALA A 157 -6.59 4.51 -11.30
C ALA A 157 -5.96 4.33 -12.69
N VAL A 158 -4.66 4.03 -12.76
CA VAL A 158 -3.96 3.76 -14.02
C VAL A 158 -4.59 2.55 -14.74
N TYR A 159 -4.81 1.44 -14.02
CA TYR A 159 -5.44 0.25 -14.60
C TYR A 159 -6.86 0.53 -15.09
N SER A 160 -7.66 1.29 -14.32
CA SER A 160 -9.02 1.67 -14.69
C SER A 160 -9.06 2.54 -15.95
N LEU A 161 -8.11 3.47 -16.10
CA LEU A 161 -7.99 4.31 -17.29
C LEU A 161 -7.49 3.53 -18.51
N CYS A 162 -6.68 2.49 -18.32
CA CYS A 162 -6.20 1.63 -19.40
C CYS A 162 -7.26 0.64 -19.93
N LEU A 163 -8.30 0.31 -19.17
CA LEU A 163 -9.38 -0.59 -19.59
C LEU A 163 -10.17 -0.10 -20.81
N PRO A 164 -10.73 1.13 -20.85
CA PRO A 164 -11.52 1.60 -21.99
C PRO A 164 -10.66 1.78 -23.25
N MET A 165 -9.35 2.02 -23.12
CA MET A 165 -8.44 2.15 -24.27
C MET A 165 -8.14 0.81 -24.96
N ARG A 166 -8.49 -0.33 -24.34
CA ARG A 166 -8.14 -1.66 -24.86
C ARG A 166 -9.12 -2.10 -25.95
N ARG A 167 -8.57 -2.56 -27.08
CA ARG A 167 -9.33 -3.08 -28.24
C ARG A 167 -10.39 -4.12 -27.86
N SER A 168 -10.15 -5.00 -26.88
CA SER A 168 -11.15 -6.04 -26.52
C SER A 168 -12.44 -5.47 -25.93
N HIS A 169 -12.37 -4.39 -25.14
CA HIS A 169 -13.58 -3.75 -24.61
C HIS A 169 -14.37 -3.06 -25.73
N ARG A 170 -13.65 -2.42 -26.67
CA ARG A 170 -14.25 -1.85 -27.89
C ARG A 170 -14.96 -2.92 -28.74
N TYR A 171 -14.34 -4.08 -28.93
CA TYR A 171 -14.98 -5.18 -29.67
C TYR A 171 -16.23 -5.72 -28.96
N GLN A 172 -16.22 -5.85 -27.64
CA GLN A 172 -17.41 -6.27 -26.89
C GLN A 172 -18.55 -5.27 -26.96
N LEU A 173 -18.24 -3.96 -26.84
CA LEU A 173 -19.23 -2.90 -26.98
C LEU A 173 -19.88 -2.91 -28.36
N ILE A 174 -19.08 -3.09 -29.41
CA ILE A 174 -19.57 -3.23 -30.79
C ILE A 174 -20.45 -4.49 -30.91
N GLU A 175 -20.01 -5.64 -30.38
CA GLU A 175 -20.79 -6.88 -30.43
C GLU A 175 -22.14 -6.75 -29.71
N THR A 176 -22.17 -6.12 -28.53
CA THR A 176 -23.41 -5.86 -27.78
C THR A 176 -24.33 -4.88 -28.50
N ALA A 177 -23.77 -3.81 -29.08
CA ALA A 177 -24.54 -2.82 -29.83
C ALA A 177 -25.17 -3.45 -31.09
N VAL A 178 -24.41 -4.26 -31.82
CA VAL A 178 -24.90 -5.01 -32.99
C VAL A 178 -26.01 -5.98 -32.57
N LYS A 179 -25.82 -6.76 -31.51
CA LYS A 179 -26.86 -7.67 -30.98
C LYS A 179 -28.14 -6.94 -30.58
N GLN A 180 -28.02 -5.78 -29.94
CA GLN A 180 -29.19 -4.97 -29.57
C GLN A 180 -29.98 -4.50 -30.79
N GLU A 181 -29.30 -4.00 -31.83
CA GLU A 181 -29.98 -3.57 -33.05
C GLU A 181 -30.62 -4.73 -33.80
N PHE A 182 -29.95 -5.87 -33.91
CA PHE A 182 -30.56 -7.09 -34.47
C PHE A 182 -31.80 -7.54 -33.68
N SER A 183 -31.74 -7.50 -32.35
CA SER A 183 -32.89 -7.87 -31.51
C SER A 183 -34.05 -6.90 -31.69
N LYS A 184 -33.80 -5.58 -31.78
CA LYS A 184 -34.83 -4.58 -32.07
C LYS A 184 -35.46 -4.78 -33.45
N MET A 185 -34.64 -5.07 -34.47
CA MET A 185 -35.14 -5.36 -35.82
C MET A 185 -36.03 -6.59 -35.85
N MET A 186 -35.66 -7.67 -35.16
CA MET A 186 -36.52 -8.85 -35.05
C MET A 186 -37.84 -8.50 -34.38
N VAL A 187 -37.84 -7.82 -33.23
CA VAL A 187 -39.09 -7.44 -32.55
C VAL A 187 -39.99 -6.58 -33.44
N LYS A 188 -39.43 -5.65 -34.21
CA LYS A 188 -40.19 -4.78 -35.13
C LYS A 188 -40.76 -5.52 -36.35
N ASN A 189 -40.13 -6.60 -36.80
CA ASN A 189 -40.64 -7.43 -37.90
C ASN A 189 -41.80 -8.35 -37.47
N TRP A 190 -42.03 -8.53 -36.17
CA TRP A 190 -43.09 -9.36 -35.61
C TRP A 190 -44.27 -8.54 -35.03
N SER A 191 -44.27 -7.22 -35.21
CA SER A 191 -45.36 -6.28 -34.84
C SER A 191 -46.01 -5.68 -36.08
#